data_AF-A0A932SX56-F1
#
_entry.id   AF-A0A932SX56-F1
#
_cell.length_a   1.000
_cell.length_b   1.000
_cell.length_c   1.000
_cell.angle_alpha   90.00
_cell.angle_beta   90.00
_cell.angle_gamma   90.00
#
_symmetry.space_group_name_H-M   'P 1'
#
loop_
_entity.id
_entity.type
_entity.pdbx_description
1 polymer ?
#
loop_
_entity_poly.entity_id
_entity_poly.type
_entity_poly.pdbx_seq_one_letter_code
_entity_poly.pdbx_strand_id
1 'polypeptide(L)'
;VIAASVVILTAGYILWAVQRVYLGAEYKGPHPEAITPITDREVFIGAALLLFCIVLGVYPNWMFSQMRESVNLLVDNISATKGLSEFVKQLQNVKQISGL
;
A
#
# COMPACT_ATOMS: atom_id res chain seq x y z
N VAL A 1 -5.97 -12.79 10.09
CA VAL A 1 -4.68 -13.24 10.66
C VAL A 1 -3.52 -13.03 9.69
N ILE A 2 -3.60 -13.55 8.44
CA ILE A 2 -2.51 -13.42 7.45
C ILE A 2 -2.12 -11.97 7.17
N ALA A 3 -3.09 -11.05 6.99
CA ALA A 3 -2.79 -9.63 6.77
C ALA A 3 -2.03 -8.99 7.95
N ALA A 4 -2.39 -9.34 9.18
CA ALA A 4 -1.75 -8.81 10.39
C ALA A 4 -0.33 -9.37 10.58
N SER A 5 -0.10 -10.65 10.26
CA SER A 5 1.24 -11.25 10.38
C SER A 5 2.24 -10.62 9.41
N VAL A 6 1.80 -10.20 8.22
CA VAL A 6 2.67 -9.52 7.24
C VAL A 6 3.22 -8.22 7.83
N VAL A 7 2.38 -7.39 8.45
CA VAL A 7 2.81 -6.11 9.04
C VAL A 7 3.88 -6.33 10.13
N ILE A 8 3.69 -7.35 10.97
CA ILE A 8 4.65 -7.70 12.04
C ILE A 8 5.98 -8.17 11.44
N LEU A 9 5.95 -9.02 10.42
CA LEU A 9 7.16 -9.50 9.75
C LEU A 9 7.91 -8.36 9.05
N THR A 10 7.20 -7.44 8.38
CA THR A 10 7.81 -6.25 7.76
C THR A 10 8.52 -5.39 8.79
N ALA A 11 7.85 -5.07 9.91
CA ALA A 11 8.46 -4.27 10.97
C ALA A 11 9.68 -4.98 11.59
N GLY A 12 9.57 -6.27 11.89
CA GLY A 12 10.67 -7.08 12.43
C GLY A 12 11.87 -7.14 11.50
N TYR A 13 11.65 -7.33 10.19
CA TYR A 13 12.73 -7.35 9.20
C TYR A 13 13.43 -5.99 9.07
N ILE A 14 12.68 -4.89 9.06
CA ILE A 14 13.26 -3.54 9.00
C ILE A 14 14.15 -3.30 10.24
N LEU A 15 13.68 -3.64 11.45
CA LEU A 15 14.46 -3.48 12.67
C LEU A 15 15.74 -4.33 12.66
N TRP A 16 15.66 -5.61 12.25
CA TRP A 16 16.83 -6.49 12.13
C TRP A 16 17.84 -5.95 11.11
N ALA A 17 17.38 -5.44 9.96
CA ALA A 17 18.23 -4.87 8.94
C ALA A 17 18.94 -3.60 9.43
N VAL A 18 18.22 -2.69 10.10
CA VAL A 18 18.81 -1.48 10.68
C VAL A 18 19.86 -1.83 11.73
N GLN A 19 19.58 -2.77 12.61
CA GLN A 19 20.54 -3.24 13.61
C GLN A 19 21.80 -3.82 12.98
N ARG A 20 21.66 -4.61 11.92
CA ARG A 20 22.80 -5.23 11.24
C ARG A 20 23.64 -4.24 10.43
N VAL A 21 23.02 -3.27 9.78
CA VAL A 21 23.68 -2.34 8.84
C VAL A 21 24.28 -1.13 9.55
N TYR A 22 23.56 -0.54 10.51
CA TYR A 22 23.97 0.69 11.19
C TYR A 22 24.55 0.47 12.59
N LEU A 23 24.09 -0.56 13.32
CA LEU A 23 24.48 -0.81 14.71
C LEU A 23 25.43 -2.03 14.85
N GLY A 24 25.85 -2.63 13.74
CA GLY A 24 26.77 -3.76 13.70
C GLY A 24 28.25 -3.36 13.87
N ALA A 25 29.15 -4.34 13.94
CA ALA A 25 30.60 -4.10 13.99
C ALA A 25 31.08 -3.30 12.76
N GLU A 26 32.13 -2.48 12.93
CA GLU A 26 32.73 -1.65 11.88
C GLU A 26 32.85 -2.38 10.54
N TYR A 27 32.59 -1.66 9.45
CA TYR A 27 32.58 -2.19 8.09
C TYR A 27 33.87 -2.95 7.75
N LYS A 28 33.75 -4.26 7.53
CA LYS A 28 34.86 -5.17 7.17
C LYS A 28 34.87 -5.53 5.67
N GLY A 29 34.50 -4.61 4.79
CA GLY A 29 34.50 -4.83 3.34
C GLY A 29 35.80 -4.38 2.65
N PRO A 30 36.06 -4.81 1.41
CA PRO A 30 37.30 -4.48 0.67
C PRO A 30 37.43 -3.01 0.24
N HIS A 31 36.36 -2.20 0.34
CA HIS A 31 36.30 -0.83 -0.18
C HIS A 31 35.77 0.17 0.86
N PRO A 32 36.46 0.36 1.99
CA PRO A 32 36.07 1.34 3.01
C PRO A 32 36.13 2.79 2.49
N GLU A 33 37.03 3.07 1.55
CA GLU A 33 37.21 4.39 0.93
C GLU A 33 36.11 4.81 -0.05
N ALA A 34 35.19 3.90 -0.42
CA ALA A 34 34.01 4.25 -1.22
C ALA A 34 32.86 4.84 -0.37
N ILE A 35 32.94 4.77 0.96
CA ILE A 35 31.94 5.31 1.87
C ILE A 35 32.22 6.80 2.04
N THR A 36 31.60 7.60 1.17
CA THR A 36 31.69 9.06 1.22
C THR A 36 30.53 9.65 2.02
N PRO A 37 30.73 10.80 2.68
CA PRO A 37 29.64 11.52 3.32
C PRO A 37 28.55 11.88 2.31
N ILE A 38 27.30 11.84 2.77
CA ILE A 38 26.14 12.23 1.97
C ILE A 38 26.29 13.66 1.46
N THR A 39 25.98 13.89 0.19
CA THR A 39 26.07 15.22 -0.44
C THR A 39 24.80 16.04 -0.10
N ASP A 40 24.91 17.37 0.00
CA ASP A 40 23.77 18.26 0.29
C ASP A 40 22.57 18.07 -0.65
N ARG A 41 22.82 17.72 -1.92
CA ARG A 41 21.77 17.40 -2.89
C ARG A 41 20.99 16.14 -2.53
N GLU A 42 21.66 15.12 -2.01
CA GLU A 42 21.04 13.86 -1.61
C GLU A 42 20.20 14.05 -0.35
N VAL A 43 20.70 14.84 0.61
CA VAL A 43 19.95 15.24 1.81
C VAL A 43 18.68 16.00 1.43
N PHE A 44 18.77 16.94 0.48
CA PHE A 44 17.61 17.70 0.02
C PHE A 44 16.51 16.80 -0.59
N ILE A 45 16.89 15.82 -1.42
CA ILE A 45 15.94 14.85 -2.00
C ILE A 45 15.32 13.99 -0.89
N GLY A 46 16.12 13.50 0.05
CA GLY A 46 15.63 12.73 1.19
C GLY A 46 14.66 13.52 2.08
N ALA A 47 14.98 14.79 2.35
CA ALA A 47 14.13 15.69 3.12
C ALA A 47 12.81 15.99 2.40
N ALA A 48 12.84 16.21 1.09
CA ALA A 48 11.63 16.43 0.29
C ALA A 48 10.69 15.21 0.34
N LEU A 49 11.24 13.99 0.19
CA LEU A 49 10.45 12.76 0.30
C LEU A 49 9.87 12.56 1.70
N LEU A 50 10.66 12.83 2.74
CA LEU A 50 10.22 12.74 4.14
C LEU A 50 9.10 13.75 4.43
N LEU A 51 9.21 14.97 3.91
CA LEU A 51 8.15 15.98 4.01
C LEU A 51 6.84 15.47 3.40
N PHE A 52 6.87 14.92 2.18
CA PHE A 52 5.67 14.34 1.56
C PHE A 52 5.11 13.15 2.34
N CYS A 53 5.98 12.29 2.90
CA CYS A 53 5.56 11.17 3.73
C CYS A 53 4.81 11.64 5.00
N ILE A 54 5.30 12.69 5.65
CA ILE A 54 4.65 13.29 6.82
C ILE A 54 3.33 13.97 6.42
N VAL A 55 3.33 14.79 5.36
CA VAL A 55 2.14 15.52 4.89
C VAL A 55 1.01 14.55 4.55
N LEU A 56 1.30 13.50 3.78
CA LEU A 56 0.31 12.48 3.41
C LEU A 56 -0.10 11.61 4.60
N GLY A 57 0.80 11.39 5.57
CA GLY A 57 0.50 10.66 6.80
C GLY A 57 -0.46 11.41 7.73
N VAL A 58 -0.25 12.71 7.92
CA VAL A 58 -1.07 13.54 8.83
C VAL A 58 -2.35 14.02 8.16
N TYR A 59 -2.29 14.45 6.89
CA TYR A 59 -3.44 14.95 6.14
C TYR A 59 -3.70 14.12 4.86
N PRO A 60 -4.22 12.89 5.00
CA PRO A 60 -4.47 12.03 3.85
C PRO A 60 -5.67 12.47 3.01
N ASN A 61 -6.56 13.32 3.58
CA ASN A 61 -7.78 13.79 2.92
C ASN A 61 -7.52 14.58 1.64
N TRP A 62 -6.36 15.25 1.52
CA TRP A 62 -5.97 15.94 0.30
C TRP A 62 -6.01 15.00 -0.90
N MET A 63 -5.36 13.84 -0.79
CA MET A 63 -5.29 12.86 -1.86
C MET A 63 -6.57 12.04 -1.99
N PHE A 64 -7.19 11.65 -0.85
CA PHE A 64 -8.43 10.88 -0.88
C PHE A 64 -9.63 11.65 -1.43
N SER A 65 -9.66 12.98 -1.35
CA SER A 65 -10.74 13.79 -1.93
C SER A 65 -10.85 13.64 -3.45
N GLN A 66 -9.70 13.61 -4.13
CA GLN A 66 -9.65 13.47 -5.58
C GLN A 66 -10.02 12.06 -6.05
N MET A 67 -9.70 11.04 -5.24
CA MET A 67 -9.99 9.64 -5.57
C MET A 67 -11.42 9.21 -5.25
N ARG A 68 -12.10 9.88 -4.30
CA ARG A 68 -13.45 9.49 -3.87
C ARG A 68 -14.46 9.45 -5.01
N GLU A 69 -14.47 10.46 -5.88
CA GLU A 69 -15.45 10.56 -6.95
C GLU A 69 -15.37 9.39 -7.94
N SER A 70 -14.16 9.08 -8.42
CA SER A 70 -13.95 7.98 -9.35
C SER A 70 -14.17 6.61 -8.72
N VAL A 71 -13.81 6.44 -7.45
CA VAL A 71 -14.06 5.20 -6.71
C VAL A 71 -15.55 4.99 -6.46
N ASN A 72 -16.31 6.04 -6.11
CA ASN A 72 -17.75 5.93 -5.91
C ASN A 72 -18.46 5.53 -7.20
N LEU A 73 -18.12 6.16 -8.33
CA LEU A 73 -18.65 5.77 -9.64
C LEU A 73 -18.33 4.30 -9.99
N LEU A 74 -17.13 3.83 -9.66
CA LEU A 74 -16.75 2.44 -9.87
C LEU A 74 -17.55 1.49 -8.97
N VAL A 75 -17.73 1.83 -7.70
CA VAL A 75 -18.53 1.03 -6.74
C VAL A 75 -19.99 0.96 -7.18
N ASP A 76 -20.56 2.06 -7.65
CA ASP A 76 -21.96 2.11 -8.12
C ASP A 76 -22.17 1.22 -9.36
N ASN A 77 -21.26 1.29 -10.34
CA ASN A 77 -21.32 0.44 -11.54
C ASN A 77 -21.19 -1.06 -11.21
N ILE A 78 -20.28 -1.42 -10.30
CA ILE A 78 -20.12 -2.81 -9.84
C ILE A 78 -21.36 -3.28 -9.09
N SER A 79 -21.96 -2.42 -8.26
CA SER A 79 -23.15 -2.74 -7.47
C SER A 79 -24.38 -2.94 -8.36
N ALA A 80 -24.58 -2.08 -9.35
CA ALA A 80 -25.64 -2.22 -10.36
C ALA A 80 -25.51 -3.54 -11.15
N THR A 81 -24.29 -3.89 -11.56
CA THR A 81 -24.00 -5.13 -12.29
C THR A 81 -24.25 -6.38 -11.44
N LYS A 82 -23.85 -6.36 -10.16
CA LYS A 82 -24.13 -7.45 -9.22
C LYS A 82 -25.63 -7.64 -9.02
N GLY A 83 -26.39 -6.56 -8.82
CA GLY A 83 -27.85 -6.62 -8.63
C GLY A 83 -28.57 -7.24 -9.84
N LEU A 84 -28.17 -6.86 -11.05
CA LEU A 84 -28.68 -7.48 -12.28
C LEU A 84 -28.34 -8.98 -12.34
N SER A 85 -27.11 -9.36 -12.00
CA SER A 85 -26.69 -10.77 -12.03
C SER A 85 -27.45 -11.65 -11.04
N GLU A 86 -27.75 -11.13 -9.84
CA GLU A 86 -28.53 -11.85 -8.83
C GLU A 86 -30.00 -11.94 -9.22
N PHE A 87 -30.57 -10.89 -9.81
CA PHE A 87 -31.93 -10.93 -10.37
C PHE A 87 -32.05 -11.94 -11.53
N VAL A 88 -31.08 -11.97 -12.45
CA VAL A 88 -31.06 -12.95 -13.56
C VAL A 88 -30.95 -14.39 -13.04
N LYS A 89 -30.12 -14.64 -12.01
CA LYS A 89 -30.06 -15.94 -11.34
C LYS A 89 -31.38 -16.35 -10.70
N GLN A 90 -32.10 -15.39 -10.09
CA GLN A 90 -33.44 -15.66 -9.53
C GLN A 90 -34.44 -16.04 -10.62
N LEU A 91 -34.44 -15.34 -11.76
CA LEU A 91 -35.32 -15.69 -12.88
C LEU A 91 -34.99 -17.05 -13.50
N GLN A 92 -33.71 -17.41 -13.62
CA GLN A 92 -33.31 -18.75 -14.07
C GLN A 92 -33.74 -19.83 -13.06
N ASN A 93 -33.58 -19.59 -11.76
CA ASN A 93 -33.97 -20.54 -10.72
C ASN A 93 -35.50 -20.76 -10.71
N VAL A 94 -36.29 -19.68 -10.79
CA VAL A 94 -37.75 -19.76 -10.88
C VAL A 94 -38.20 -20.51 -12.14
N LYS A 95 -37.56 -20.26 -13.29
CA LYS A 95 -37.84 -20.98 -14.54
C LYS A 95 -37.49 -22.48 -14.44
N GLN A 96 -36.45 -22.83 -13.68
CA GLN A 96 -36.08 -24.22 -13.41
C GLN A 96 -37.09 -24.94 -12.50
N ILE A 97 -37.69 -24.23 -11.55
CA ILE A 97 -38.70 -24.79 -10.61
C ILE A 97 -40.07 -24.91 -11.29
N SER A 98 -40.41 -24.03 -12.24
CA SER A 98 -41.73 -24.01 -12.88
C SER A 98 -41.92 -24.99 -14.05
N GLY A 99 -40.95 -25.87 -14.33
CA GLY A 99 -41.14 -27.04 -15.20
C GLY A 99 -41.80 -26.77 -16.56
N LEU A 100 -41.17 -25.93 -17.39
CA LEU A 100 -41.24 -25.99 -18.85
C LEU A 100 -39.84 -26.26 -19.41
#